data_AF-A0A7X0MQV8-F1
#
_entry.id   AF-A0A7X0MQV8-F1
#
_cell.length_a   1.000
_cell.length_b   1.000
_cell.length_c   1.000
_cell.angle_alpha   90.00
_cell.angle_beta   90.00
_cell.angle_gamma   90.00
#
_symmetry.space_group_name_H-M   'P 1'
#
loop_
_entity.id
_entity.type
_entity.pdbx_description
1 polymer ?
#
loop_
_entity_poly.entity_id
_entity_poly.type
_entity_poly.pdbx_seq_one_letter_code
_entity_poly.pdbx_strand_id
1 'polypeptide(L)'
;MIWVIGAAAVVVLYLYSRRAGIVAVAVLAVLYVGLWLMSGQINSKVPTNQSVAVVASSGGETCKAPGAPVSVTFTNNADRQLLATSFTLSARQAGHSSLIYRATLRSDKIIEPGGSWTECYGLNPLSFSERDVHYNPSDLEWSAEVSLSRFASS
;
A
#
# COMPACT_ATOMS: atom_id res chain seq x y z
N MET A 1 -15.89 15.22 -22.14
CA MET A 1 -17.19 15.71 -22.65
C MET A 1 -18.37 15.46 -21.69
N ILE A 2 -18.36 14.42 -20.84
CA ILE A 2 -19.47 14.11 -19.92
C ILE A 2 -19.70 15.17 -18.81
N TRP A 3 -18.64 15.87 -18.41
CA TRP A 3 -18.66 16.89 -17.35
C TRP A 3 -19.53 18.11 -17.69
N VAL A 4 -19.66 18.45 -18.97
CA VAL A 4 -20.45 19.60 -19.45
C VAL A 4 -21.95 19.31 -19.33
N ILE A 5 -22.35 18.07 -19.59
CA ILE A 5 -23.75 17.61 -19.49
C ILE A 5 -24.20 17.60 -18.02
N GLY A 6 -23.33 17.14 -17.11
CA GLY A 6 -23.59 17.15 -15.67
C GLY A 6 -23.75 18.57 -15.12
N ALA A 7 -22.87 19.49 -15.52
CA ALA A 7 -22.94 20.88 -15.09
C ALA A 7 -24.24 21.57 -15.56
N ALA A 8 -24.64 21.36 -16.81
CA ALA A 8 -25.87 21.92 -17.36
C ALA A 8 -27.13 21.41 -16.63
N ALA A 9 -27.19 20.11 -16.32
CA ALA A 9 -28.31 19.53 -15.59
C ALA A 9 -28.47 20.12 -14.18
N VAL A 10 -27.36 20.35 -13.46
CA VAL A 10 -27.38 20.97 -12.13
C VAL A 10 -27.86 22.42 -12.19
N VAL A 11 -27.41 23.20 -13.19
CA VAL A 11 -27.83 24.60 -13.37
C VAL A 11 -29.31 24.70 -13.71
N VAL A 12 -29.82 23.84 -14.60
CA VAL A 12 -31.25 23.82 -14.98
C VAL A 12 -32.13 23.43 -13.78
N LEU A 13 -31.72 22.42 -12.99
CA LEU A 13 -32.44 22.02 -11.78
C LEU A 13 -32.43 23.11 -10.70
N TYR A 14 -31.33 23.86 -10.56
CA TYR A 14 -31.22 24.97 -9.62
C TYR A 14 -32.10 26.16 -10.00
N LEU A 15 -32.22 26.47 -11.30
CA LEU A 15 -33.09 27.53 -11.82
C LEU A 15 -34.58 27.16 -11.68
N TYR A 16 -34.93 25.89 -11.83
CA TYR A 16 -36.31 25.41 -11.67
C TYR A 16 -36.73 25.31 -10.19
N SER A 17 -35.83 24.88 -9.31
CA SER A 17 -36.08 24.80 -7.87
C SER A 17 -34.77 24.92 -7.11
N ARG A 18 -34.57 26.03 -6.38
CA ARG A 18 -33.37 26.26 -5.57
C ARG A 18 -33.11 25.13 -4.57
N ARG A 19 -34.16 24.49 -4.06
CA ARG A 19 -34.04 23.35 -3.14
C ARG A 19 -33.56 22.08 -3.86
N ALA A 20 -34.05 21.82 -5.08
CA ALA A 20 -33.64 20.66 -5.87
C ALA A 20 -32.17 20.75 -6.32
N GLY A 21 -31.70 21.95 -6.69
CA GLY A 21 -30.30 22.16 -7.05
C GLY A 21 -29.33 21.94 -5.88
N ILE A 22 -29.67 22.41 -4.68
CA ILE A 22 -28.85 22.18 -3.48
C ILE A 22 -28.76 20.68 -3.16
N VAL A 23 -29.87 19.94 -3.23
CA VAL A 23 -29.89 18.50 -3.00
C VAL A 23 -29.03 17.75 -4.03
N ALA A 24 -29.10 18.13 -5.31
CA ALA A 24 -28.28 17.51 -6.35
C ALA A 24 -26.77 17.69 -6.12
N VAL A 25 -26.34 18.89 -5.70
CA VAL A 25 -24.93 19.16 -5.37
C VAL A 25 -24.49 18.36 -4.15
N ALA A 26 -25.33 18.28 -3.12
CA ALA A 26 -25.02 17.51 -1.91
C ALA A 26 -24.82 16.01 -2.23
N VAL A 27 -25.66 15.42 -3.08
CA VAL A 27 -25.52 14.02 -3.51
C VAL A 27 -24.21 13.79 -4.28
N LEU A 28 -23.85 14.69 -5.20
CA LEU A 28 -22.61 14.58 -5.95
C LEU A 28 -21.37 14.70 -5.04
N ALA A 29 -21.41 15.59 -4.04
CA ALA A 29 -20.34 15.73 -3.06
C ALA A 29 -20.16 14.45 -2.24
N VAL A 30 -21.26 13.83 -1.78
CA VAL A 30 -21.22 12.56 -1.04
C VAL A 30 -20.67 11.42 -1.91
N LEU A 31 -21.10 11.32 -3.17
CA LEU A 31 -20.58 10.30 -4.10
C LEU A 31 -19.08 10.50 -4.37
N TYR A 32 -18.64 11.74 -4.55
CA TYR A 32 -17.23 12.07 -4.76
C TYR A 32 -16.37 11.69 -3.55
N VAL A 33 -16.81 12.06 -2.34
CA VAL A 33 -16.09 11.73 -1.09
C VAL A 33 -16.09 10.21 -0.86
N GLY A 34 -17.20 9.52 -1.13
CA GLY A 34 -17.27 8.06 -1.03
C GLY A 34 -16.30 7.35 -1.99
N LEU A 35 -16.23 7.80 -3.25
CA LEU A 35 -15.28 7.29 -4.24
C LEU A 35 -13.83 7.59 -3.83
N TRP A 36 -13.56 8.76 -3.27
CA TRP A 36 -12.23 9.14 -2.81
C TRP A 36 -11.76 8.25 -1.64
N LEU A 37 -12.61 8.03 -0.62
CA LEU A 37 -12.31 7.13 0.50
C LEU A 37 -12.07 5.69 0.03
N MET A 38 -12.84 5.20 -0.94
CA MET A 38 -12.60 3.88 -1.54
C MET A 38 -11.27 3.84 -2.30
N SER A 39 -10.89 4.90 -3.02
CA SER A 39 -9.65 4.94 -3.80
C SER A 39 -8.38 4.85 -2.94
N GLY A 40 -8.41 5.39 -1.71
CA GLY A 40 -7.29 5.30 -0.77
C GLY A 40 -6.96 3.87 -0.31
N GLN A 41 -7.90 2.94 -0.41
CA GLN A 41 -7.71 1.53 -0.04
C GLN A 41 -7.24 0.64 -1.22
N ILE A 42 -7.32 1.10 -2.47
CA ILE A 42 -7.15 0.24 -3.65
C ILE A 42 -5.67 0.01 -4.02
N ASN A 43 -4.72 0.77 -3.48
CA ASN A 43 -3.29 0.56 -3.75
C ASN A 43 -2.66 -0.62 -2.99
N SER A 44 -3.36 -1.17 -2.00
CA SER A 44 -2.97 -2.42 -1.35
C SER A 44 -3.67 -3.58 -2.03
N LYS A 45 -3.38 -3.83 -3.32
CA LYS A 45 -3.69 -5.12 -3.94
C LYS A 45 -2.79 -6.18 -3.31
N VAL A 46 -3.07 -6.56 -2.06
CA VAL A 46 -2.65 -7.86 -1.51
C VAL A 46 -3.46 -8.88 -2.30
N PRO A 47 -2.84 -9.71 -3.16
CA PRO A 47 -3.59 -10.71 -3.90
C PRO A 47 -4.14 -11.71 -2.89
N THR A 48 -5.46 -11.72 -2.71
CA THR A 48 -6.19 -12.56 -1.74
C THR A 48 -5.95 -14.08 -1.89
N ASN A 49 -5.27 -14.52 -2.95
CA ASN A 49 -4.90 -15.93 -3.18
C ASN A 49 -3.44 -16.27 -2.88
N GLN A 50 -2.65 -15.38 -2.29
CA GLN A 50 -1.25 -15.69 -1.95
C GLN A 50 -1.16 -16.44 -0.61
N SER A 51 -0.45 -17.57 -0.62
CA SER A 51 -0.16 -18.38 0.58
C SER A 51 0.63 -17.62 1.65
N VAL A 52 1.33 -16.55 1.27
CA VAL A 52 2.00 -15.62 2.18
C VAL A 52 1.64 -14.21 1.77
N ALA A 53 1.06 -13.43 2.69
CA ALA A 53 0.86 -12.00 2.50
C ALA A 53 2.02 -11.23 3.13
N VAL A 54 2.46 -10.16 2.47
CA VAL A 54 3.54 -9.30 2.97
C VAL A 54 3.13 -7.85 2.84
N VAL A 55 3.29 -7.09 3.93
CA VAL A 55 2.96 -5.67 4.00
C VAL A 55 4.18 -4.92 4.52
N ALA A 56 4.63 -3.91 3.79
CA ALA A 56 5.72 -3.04 4.20
C ALA A 56 5.21 -1.64 4.57
N SER A 57 5.82 -1.02 5.56
CA SER A 57 5.51 0.32 6.01
C SER A 57 6.74 1.01 6.58
N SER A 58 6.69 2.33 6.73
CA SER A 58 7.62 3.04 7.59
C SER A 58 7.51 2.50 9.01
N GLY A 59 8.63 2.15 9.61
CA GLY A 59 8.71 1.43 10.87
C GLY A 59 8.20 2.21 12.09
N GLY A 60 8.22 3.54 12.04
CA GLY A 60 7.66 4.40 13.09
C GLY A 60 8.01 3.94 14.52
N GLU A 61 6.99 3.72 15.35
CA GLU A 61 7.17 3.21 16.72
C GLU A 61 7.50 1.71 16.79
N THR A 62 7.20 0.94 15.74
CA THR A 62 7.48 -0.50 15.66
C THR A 62 8.96 -0.77 15.52
N CYS A 63 9.67 0.03 14.71
CA CYS A 63 11.10 -0.10 14.49
C CYS A 63 11.87 1.06 15.12
N LYS A 64 12.26 0.90 16.39
CA LYS A 64 12.98 1.93 17.16
C LYS A 64 14.49 2.00 16.86
N ALA A 65 15.05 0.97 16.22
CA ALA A 65 16.47 0.93 15.90
C ALA A 65 16.78 1.85 14.69
N PRO A 66 17.75 2.79 14.81
CA PRO A 66 18.01 3.80 13.78
C PRO A 66 18.51 3.23 12.45
N GLY A 67 18.98 1.98 12.42
CA GLY A 67 19.47 1.30 11.21
C GLY A 67 18.42 0.48 10.48
N ALA A 68 17.18 0.36 11.00
CA ALA A 68 16.14 -0.50 10.43
C ALA A 68 14.78 0.20 10.35
N PRO A 69 14.63 1.25 9.53
CA PRO A 69 13.48 2.14 9.59
C PRO A 69 12.23 1.62 8.87
N VAL A 70 12.25 0.43 8.28
CA VAL A 70 11.11 -0.14 7.55
C VAL A 70 10.62 -1.39 8.26
N SER A 71 9.33 -1.43 8.56
CA SER A 71 8.67 -2.64 9.08
C SER A 71 8.11 -3.46 7.92
N VAL A 72 8.30 -4.77 7.98
CA VAL A 72 7.71 -5.72 7.05
C VAL A 72 7.00 -6.79 7.85
N THR A 73 5.69 -6.89 7.63
CA THR A 73 4.83 -7.88 8.27
C THR A 73 4.53 -9.00 7.29
N PHE A 74 4.82 -10.22 7.70
CA PHE A 74 4.55 -11.46 6.98
C PHE A 74 3.36 -12.16 7.65
N THR A 75 2.41 -12.61 6.85
CA THR A 75 1.28 -13.42 7.33
C THR A 75 1.24 -14.72 6.54
N ASN A 76 1.28 -15.85 7.25
CA ASN A 76 1.18 -17.17 6.65
C ASN A 76 -0.30 -17.57 6.51
N ASN A 77 -0.82 -17.52 5.29
CA ASN A 77 -2.19 -17.92 4.98
C ASN A 77 -2.27 -19.39 4.53
N ALA A 78 -1.15 -20.11 4.49
CA ALA A 78 -1.13 -21.52 4.16
C ALA A 78 -1.54 -22.38 5.36
N ASP A 79 -1.93 -23.62 5.07
CA ASP A 79 -2.17 -24.70 6.03
C ASP A 79 -0.87 -25.36 6.54
N ARG A 80 0.29 -24.94 6.02
CA ARG A 80 1.61 -25.46 6.37
C ARG A 80 2.49 -24.39 6.97
N GLN A 81 3.41 -24.81 7.83
CA GLN A 81 4.40 -23.94 8.44
C GLN A 81 5.29 -23.30 7.36
N LEU A 82 5.41 -21.98 7.37
CA LEU A 82 6.32 -21.21 6.52
C LEU A 82 7.71 -21.24 7.15
N LEU A 83 8.71 -21.69 6.41
CA LEU A 83 10.09 -21.84 6.87
C LEU A 83 11.04 -20.73 6.39
N ALA A 84 10.73 -20.13 5.25
CA ALA A 84 11.47 -18.99 4.72
C ALA A 84 10.65 -18.30 3.63
N THR A 85 10.85 -17.00 3.46
CA THR A 85 10.29 -16.24 2.35
C THR A 85 11.31 -15.27 1.79
N SER A 86 11.39 -15.19 0.47
CA SER A 86 12.16 -14.17 -0.26
C SER A 86 11.17 -13.19 -0.87
N PHE A 87 11.44 -11.91 -0.71
CA PHE A 87 10.54 -10.85 -1.15
C PHE A 87 11.33 -9.68 -1.70
N THR A 88 10.69 -8.91 -2.58
CA THR A 88 11.24 -7.64 -3.06
C THR A 88 10.61 -6.52 -2.27
N LEU A 89 11.43 -5.74 -1.57
CA LEU A 89 11.03 -4.50 -0.92
C LEU A 89 11.28 -3.35 -1.90
N SER A 90 10.28 -2.51 -2.11
CA SER A 90 10.40 -1.37 -3.02
C SER A 90 9.67 -0.13 -2.50
N ALA A 91 10.17 1.04 -2.87
CA ALA A 91 9.58 2.31 -2.47
C ALA A 91 9.39 3.25 -3.66
N ARG A 92 8.38 4.11 -3.55
CA ARG A 92 8.11 5.23 -4.45
C ARG A 92 7.92 6.49 -3.64
N GLN A 93 8.15 7.64 -4.25
CA GLN A 93 7.70 8.91 -3.68
C GLN A 93 6.18 9.03 -3.84
N ALA A 94 5.50 9.57 -2.84
CA ALA A 94 4.05 9.73 -2.88
C ALA A 94 3.61 10.53 -4.12
N GLY A 95 2.65 10.00 -4.88
CA GLY A 95 2.20 10.60 -6.14
C GLY A 95 3.08 10.34 -7.37
N HIS A 96 4.17 9.56 -7.24
CA HIS A 96 5.05 9.17 -8.35
C HIS A 96 4.98 7.67 -8.66
N SER A 97 5.11 7.30 -9.94
CA SER A 97 5.14 5.90 -10.38
C SER A 97 6.54 5.28 -10.39
N SER A 98 7.58 6.11 -10.38
CA SER A 98 8.98 5.68 -10.46
C SER A 98 9.46 5.09 -9.14
N LEU A 99 10.19 3.98 -9.22
CA LEU A 99 10.80 3.33 -8.07
C LEU A 99 12.07 4.05 -7.68
N ILE A 100 12.16 4.44 -6.42
CA ILE A 100 13.33 5.10 -5.85
C ILE A 100 14.21 4.14 -5.07
N TYR A 101 13.63 3.06 -4.56
CA TYR A 101 14.32 1.99 -3.84
C TYR A 101 13.81 0.63 -4.32
N ARG A 102 14.73 -0.32 -4.50
CA ARG A 102 14.38 -1.73 -4.73
C ARG A 102 15.48 -2.64 -4.21
N ALA A 103 15.12 -3.57 -3.33
CA ALA A 103 16.02 -4.59 -2.83
C ALA A 103 15.30 -5.93 -2.69
N THR A 104 15.98 -7.03 -3.02
CA THR A 104 15.50 -8.37 -2.71
C THR A 104 16.05 -8.81 -1.36
N LEU A 105 15.15 -9.21 -0.47
CA LEU A 105 15.43 -9.58 0.91
C LEU A 105 14.87 -10.97 1.18
N ARG A 106 15.34 -11.59 2.27
CA ARG A 106 14.89 -12.90 2.70
C ARG A 106 14.70 -12.89 4.21
N SER A 107 13.56 -13.42 4.65
CA SER A 107 13.32 -13.80 6.04
C SER A 107 13.36 -15.32 6.15
N ASP A 108 14.09 -15.83 7.13
CA ASP A 108 14.14 -17.23 7.53
C ASP A 108 13.32 -17.50 8.79
N LYS A 109 12.46 -16.54 9.17
CA LYS A 109 11.54 -16.70 10.28
C LYS A 109 10.55 -17.83 9.99
N ILE A 110 10.45 -18.75 10.93
CA ILE A 110 9.41 -19.78 10.95
C ILE A 110 8.09 -19.16 11.42
N ILE A 111 7.03 -19.31 10.62
CA ILE A 111 5.68 -18.81 10.92
C ILE A 111 4.68 -19.95 10.82
N GLU A 112 3.97 -20.23 11.90
CA GLU A 112 2.91 -21.24 11.95
C GLU A 112 1.76 -20.93 10.99
N PRO A 113 0.95 -21.92 10.57
CA PRO A 113 -0.28 -21.69 9.82
C PRO A 113 -1.18 -20.62 10.48
N GLY A 114 -1.61 -19.63 9.72
CA GLY A 114 -2.41 -18.49 10.21
C GLY A 114 -1.64 -17.46 11.05
N GLY A 115 -0.35 -17.71 11.31
CA GLY A 115 0.49 -16.81 12.10
C GLY A 115 0.93 -15.57 11.34
N SER A 116 1.36 -14.54 12.09
CA SER A 116 1.98 -13.35 11.54
C SER A 116 3.24 -12.97 12.32
N TRP A 117 4.18 -12.32 11.63
CA TRP A 117 5.42 -11.84 12.20
C TRP A 117 5.84 -10.54 11.54
N THR A 118 6.29 -9.57 12.33
CA THR A 118 6.84 -8.31 11.85
C THR A 118 8.33 -8.25 12.12
N GLU A 119 9.09 -7.84 11.11
CA GLU A 119 10.54 -7.68 11.17
C GLU A 119 10.94 -6.31 10.63
N CYS A 120 11.99 -5.72 11.20
CA CYS A 120 12.49 -4.41 10.81
C CYS A 120 13.71 -4.58 9.90
N TYR A 121 13.70 -3.88 8.77
CA TYR A 121 14.75 -3.96 7.75
C TYR A 121 15.49 -2.64 7.60
N GLY A 122 16.81 -2.75 7.51
CA GLY A 122 17.68 -1.65 7.10
C GLY A 122 17.62 -1.38 5.61
N LEU A 123 17.97 -0.16 5.24
CA LEU A 123 18.01 0.29 3.85
C LEU A 123 19.45 0.28 3.35
N ASN A 124 19.68 -0.43 2.24
CA ASN A 124 20.99 -0.42 1.59
C ASN A 124 21.09 0.82 0.67
N PRO A 125 22.06 1.73 0.88
CA PRO A 125 22.24 2.91 0.02
C PRO A 125 22.41 2.57 -1.47
N LEU A 126 22.99 1.41 -1.79
CA LEU A 126 23.21 0.97 -3.17
C LEU A 126 21.92 0.55 -3.90
N SER A 127 20.83 0.32 -3.15
CA SER A 127 19.53 -0.07 -3.67
C SER A 127 18.65 1.12 -4.04
N PHE A 128 19.11 2.34 -3.80
CA PHE A 128 18.45 3.55 -4.26
C PHE A 128 18.82 3.86 -5.72
N SER A 129 17.85 4.39 -6.45
CA SER A 129 18.04 4.88 -7.83
C SER A 129 19.03 6.06 -7.89
N GLU A 130 18.98 6.94 -6.88
CA GLU A 130 19.90 8.06 -6.68
C GLU A 130 20.64 7.87 -5.36
N ARG A 131 21.97 7.80 -5.42
CA ARG A 131 22.80 7.40 -4.26
C ARG A 131 23.17 8.56 -3.34
N ASP A 132 23.17 9.79 -3.88
CA ASP A 132 23.58 10.99 -3.17
C ASP A 132 22.41 11.73 -2.51
N VAL A 133 21.17 11.27 -2.76
CA VAL A 133 19.96 11.84 -2.18
C VAL A 133 19.56 11.07 -0.93
N HIS A 134 19.36 11.80 0.17
CA HIS A 134 18.87 11.22 1.42
C HIS A 134 17.35 11.28 1.47
N TYR A 135 16.69 10.13 1.31
CA TYR A 135 15.24 10.02 1.44
C TYR A 135 14.87 9.69 2.89
N ASN A 136 13.91 10.42 3.44
CA ASN A 136 13.30 10.05 4.71
C ASN A 136 12.31 8.88 4.48
N PRO A 137 12.49 7.71 5.13
CA PRO A 137 11.64 6.54 4.92
C PRO A 137 10.15 6.79 5.17
N SER A 138 9.78 7.73 6.03
CA SER A 138 8.38 8.05 6.34
C SER A 138 7.66 8.81 5.22
N ASP A 139 8.41 9.43 4.30
CA ASP A 139 7.86 10.20 3.18
C ASP A 139 7.65 9.33 1.93
N LEU A 140 7.97 8.02 2.03
CA LEU A 140 7.92 7.08 0.92
C LEU A 140 6.77 6.10 1.06
N GLU A 141 6.19 5.75 -0.09
CA GLU A 141 5.22 4.66 -0.19
C GLU A 141 5.97 3.33 -0.35
N TRP A 142 5.92 2.51 0.70
CA TRP A 142 6.56 1.19 0.74
C TRP A 142 5.63 0.11 0.19
N SER A 143 6.23 -0.86 -0.49
CA SER A 143 5.55 -2.05 -0.98
C SER A 143 6.48 -3.25 -0.89
N ALA A 144 5.92 -4.41 -0.62
CA ALA A 144 6.65 -5.66 -0.60
C ALA A 144 5.91 -6.71 -1.41
N GLU A 145 6.65 -7.50 -2.18
CA GLU A 145 6.10 -8.55 -3.03
C GLU A 145 6.86 -9.86 -2.78
N VAL A 146 6.13 -10.92 -2.46
CA VAL A 146 6.71 -12.25 -2.28
C VAL A 146 7.18 -12.77 -3.63
N SER A 147 8.43 -13.22 -3.67
CA SER A 147 9.03 -13.85 -4.85
C SER A 147 9.07 -15.38 -4.71
N LEU A 148 9.41 -15.88 -3.53
CA LEU A 148 9.54 -17.31 -3.26
C LEU A 148 9.21 -17.59 -1.80
N SER A 149 8.39 -18.60 -1.54
CA SER A 149 8.10 -19.10 -0.20
C SER A 149 8.50 -20.57 -0.09
N ARG A 150 9.03 -20.94 1.08
CA ARG A 150 9.39 -22.33 1.41
C ARG A 150 8.56 -22.78 2.60
N PHE A 151 7.75 -23.81 2.40
CA PHE A 151 6.94 -24.43 3.45
C PHE A 151 7.56 -25.74 3.94
N ALA A 152 7.14 -26.20 5.11
CA ALA A 152 7.43 -27.55 5.56
C ALA A 152 6.84 -28.60 4.58
N SER A 153 7.51 -29.74 4.47
CA SER A 153 6.97 -30.90 3.75
C SER A 153 5.72 -31.43 4.48
N SER A 154 4.75 -31.89 3.70
CA SER A 154 3.58 -32.62 4.20
C SER A 154 3.95 -33.99 4.74
#